data_AF-A0A2D8J980-F1
#
_entry.id   AF-A0A2D8J980-F1
#
_cell.length_a   1.000
_cell.length_b   1.000
_cell.length_c   1.000
_cell.angle_alpha   90.00
_cell.angle_beta   90.00
_cell.angle_gamma   90.00
#
_symmetry.space_group_name_H-M   'P 1'
#
loop_
_entity.id
_entity.type
_entity.pdbx_description
1 polymer ?
#
loop_
_entity_poly.entity_id
_entity_poly.type
_entity_poly.pdbx_seq_one_letter_code
_entity_poly.pdbx_strand_id
1 'polypeptide(L)' 'MSLLSKINEEIKIAMKSKDTLKLESLRAIKTAIILYQTSKGASDNPTYEEEIKILQRLVK' A
#
# COMPACT_ATOMS: atom_id res chain seq x y z
N MET A 1 2.66 -12.23 7.54
CA MET A 1 1.65 -11.53 6.71
C MET A 1 2.36 -10.47 5.88
N SER A 2 2.16 -10.45 4.56
CA SER A 2 2.75 -9.39 3.72
C SER A 2 2.04 -8.06 3.97
N LEU A 3 2.74 -6.94 3.75
CA LEU A 3 2.19 -5.59 3.91
C LEU A 3 0.93 -5.39 3.05
N LEU A 4 0.92 -5.98 1.86
CA LEU A 4 -0.21 -5.96 0.92
C LEU A 4 -1.47 -6.61 1.51
N SER A 5 -1.32 -7.73 2.23
CA SER A 5 -2.44 -8.35 2.95
C SER A 5 -2.97 -7.45 4.06
N LYS A 6 -2.09 -6.82 4.85
CA LYS A 6 -2.51 -5.88 5.91
C LYS A 6 -3.25 -4.66 5.34
N ILE A 7 -2.75 -4.08 4.24
CA ILE A 7 -3.40 -2.95 3.57
C ILE A 7 -4.79 -3.35 3.06
N ASN A 8 -4.95 -4.55 2.48
CA ASN A 8 -6.26 -5.01 2.02
C ASN A 8 -7.26 -5.21 3.18
N GLU A 9 -6.81 -5.67 4.34
CA GLU A 9 -7.65 -5.74 5.54
C GLU A 9 -8.03 -4.35 6.06
N GLU A 10 -7.06 -3.45 6.17
CA GLU A 10 -7.29 -2.06 6.57
C GLU A 10 -8.25 -1.33 5.63
N ILE A 11 -8.18 -1.59 4.31
CA ILE A 11 -9.14 -1.03 3.33
C ILE A 11 -10.55 -1.51 3.64
N LYS A 12 -10.75 -2.80 3.93
CA LYS A 12 -12.07 -3.34 4.29
C LYS A 12 -12.58 -2.72 5.59
N ILE A 13 -11.70 -2.54 6.57
CA ILE A 13 -12.03 -1.89 7.85
C ILE A 13 -12.42 -0.43 7.61
N ALA A 14 -11.64 0.32 6.83
CA ALA A 14 -11.92 1.72 6.48
C ALA A 14 -13.24 1.89 5.72
N MET A 15 -13.55 0.96 4.81
CA MET A 15 -14.86 0.92 4.13
C MET A 15 -16.00 0.69 5.14
N LYS A 16 -15.81 -0.23 6.09
CA LYS A 16 -16.82 -0.55 7.11
C LYS A 16 -17.01 0.59 8.11
N SER A 17 -15.93 1.28 8.49
CA SER A 17 -15.96 2.44 9.38
C SER A 17 -16.39 3.73 8.67
N LYS A 18 -16.62 3.70 7.35
CA LYS A 18 -16.93 4.86 6.50
C LYS A 18 -15.86 5.97 6.59
N ASP A 19 -14.62 5.58 6.88
CA ASP A 19 -13.50 6.50 6.97
C ASP A 19 -12.94 6.77 5.57
N THR A 20 -13.45 7.82 4.93
CA THR A 20 -13.11 8.17 3.55
C THR A 20 -11.65 8.61 3.41
N LEU A 21 -11.14 9.35 4.39
CA LEU A 21 -9.75 9.84 4.42
C LEU A 21 -8.77 8.67 4.50
N LYS A 22 -9.03 7.73 5.41
CA LYS A 22 -8.18 6.56 5.59
C LYS A 22 -8.30 5.60 4.40
N LEU A 23 -9.49 5.44 3.83
CA LEU A 23 -9.72 4.65 2.63
C LEU A 23 -8.94 5.17 1.41
N GLU A 24 -8.95 6.49 1.19
CA GLU A 24 -8.23 7.12 0.09
C GLU A 24 -6.71 6.94 0.26
N SER A 25 -6.21 7.19 1.48
CA SER A 25 -4.80 7.00 1.83
C SER A 25 -4.34 5.56 1.60
N LEU A 26 -5.10 4.57 2.08
CA LEU A 26 -4.79 3.15 1.91
C LEU A 26 -4.84 2.70 0.45
N ARG A 27 -5.76 3.26 -0.35
CA ARG A 27 -5.82 3.01 -1.80
C ARG A 27 -4.61 3.60 -2.52
N ALA A 28 -4.19 4.82 -2.18
CA ALA A 28 -2.99 5.44 -2.73
C ALA A 28 -1.73 4.60 -2.45
N ILE A 29 -1.58 4.11 -1.21
CA ILE A 29 -0.49 3.21 -0.82
C ILE A 29 -0.52 1.93 -1.65
N LYS A 30 -1.69 1.30 -1.80
CA LYS A 30 -1.84 0.07 -2.60
C LYS A 30 -1.43 0.30 -4.06
N THR A 31 -1.85 1.40 -4.67
CA THR A 31 -1.47 1.76 -6.05
C THR A 31 0.03 1.96 -6.19
N ALA A 32 0.67 2.65 -5.25
CA ALA A 32 2.11 2.88 -5.29
C ALA A 32 2.92 1.58 -5.16
N ILE A 33 2.47 0.64 -4.32
CA ILE A 33 3.09 -0.69 -4.17
C ILE A 33 2.97 -1.49 -5.47
N ILE A 34 1.79 -1.48 -6.10
CA ILE A 34 1.58 -2.17 -7.39
C ILE A 34 2.49 -1.55 -8.46
N LEU A 35 2.57 -0.21 -8.52
CA LEU A 35 3.41 0.49 -9.48
C LEU A 35 4.90 0.16 -9.28
N TYR A 36 5.33 0.01 -8.03
CA TYR A 36 6.67 -0.43 -7.68
C TYR A 36 6.96 -1.86 -8.14
N GLN A 37 6.05 -2.80 -7.84
CA GLN A 37 6.15 -4.19 -8.32
C GLN A 37 6.21 -4.27 -9.85
N THR A 38 5.45 -3.41 -10.54
CA THR A 38 5.45 -3.35 -12.00
C THR A 38 6.76 -2.76 -12.54
N SER A 39 7.32 -1.76 -11.85
CA SER A 39 8.57 -1.08 -12.25
C SER A 39 9.83 -1.93 -12.04
N LYS A 40 9.84 -2.80 -11.02
CA LYS A 40 10.94 -3.73 -10.74
C LYS A 40 10.88 -5.05 -11.51
N GLY A 41 9.80 -5.28 -12.26
CA GLY A 41 9.51 -6.56 -12.88
C GLY A 41 8.82 -7.47 -11.87
N ALA A 42 7.75 -8.14 -12.32
CA ALA A 42 6.72 -8.84 -11.52
C ALA A 42 7.20 -9.96 -10.58
N SER A 43 8.51 -10.19 -10.47
CA SER A 43 9.13 -11.27 -9.70
C SER A 43 9.64 -10.85 -8.33
N ASP A 44 9.82 -9.55 -8.08
CA ASP A 44 10.30 -9.06 -6.77
C ASP A 44 9.14 -8.54 -5.92
N ASN A 45 8.85 -9.29 -4.86
CA ASN A 45 8.09 -8.73 -3.75
C ASN A 45 8.94 -7.62 -3.11
N PRO A 46 8.37 -6.43 -2.85
CA PRO A 46 9.12 -5.34 -2.28
C PRO A 46 9.73 -5.78 -0.94
N THR A 47 11.03 -5.55 -0.79
CA THR A 47 11.71 -5.72 0.49
C THR A 47 11.26 -4.65 1.48
N TYR A 48 11.44 -4.90 2.77
CA TYR A 48 10.96 -4.01 3.83
C TYR A 48 11.48 -2.55 3.70
N GLU A 49 12.73 -2.38 3.23
CA GLU A 49 13.31 -1.05 2.98
C GLU A 49 12.62 -0.31 1.82
N GLU A 50 12.19 -1.04 0.80
CA GLU A 50 11.49 -0.49 -0.36
C GLU A 50 10.07 -0.10 0.01
N GLU A 51 9.40 -0.93 0.81
CA GLU A 51 8.10 -0.59 1.41
C GLU A 51 8.18 0.72 2.20
N ILE A 52 9.22 0.91 3.03
CA ILE A 52 9.44 2.16 3.76
C ILE A 52 9.68 3.33 2.80
N LYS A 53 10.50 3.16 1.75
CA LYS A 53 10.72 4.21 0.75
C LYS A 53 9.45 4.61 0.00
N ILE A 54 8.59 3.66 -0.31
CA ILE A 54 7.29 3.91 -0.96
C ILE A 54 6.39 4.71 -0.02
N LEU A 55 6.29 4.29 1.25
CA LEU A 55 5.51 5.00 2.27
C LEU A 55 6.05 6.42 2.51
N GLN A 56 7.37 6.60 2.59
CA GLN A 56 7.98 7.92 2.72
C GLN A 56 7.68 8.85 1.53
N ARG A 57 7.56 8.32 0.31
CA ARG A 57 7.15 9.12 -0.87
C ARG A 57 5.71 9.58 -0.82
N LEU A 58 4.83 8.82 -0.16
CA LEU A 58 3.40 9.13 -0.06
C LEU A 58 3.07 10.13 1.07
N VAL A 59 4.01 10.34 2.01
CA VAL A 59 3.86 11.27 3.15
C VAL A 59 4.59 12.60 2.88
N LYS A 60 5.24 12.76 1.72
CA LYS A 60 5.79 14.04 1.25
C LYS A 60 4.68 14.91 0.66
#